data_AF-A0A432H3Z2-F1
#
_entry.id   AF-A0A432H3Z2-F1
#
_cell.length_a   1.000
_cell.length_b   1.000
_cell.length_c   1.000
_cell.angle_alpha   90.00
_cell.angle_beta   90.00
_cell.angle_gamma   90.00
#
_symmetry.space_group_name_H-M   'P 1'
#
loop_
_entity.id
_entity.type
_entity.pdbx_description
1 polymer ?
#
loop_
_entity_poly.entity_id
_entity_poly.type
_entity_poly.pdbx_seq_one_letter_code
_entity_poly.pdbx_strand_id
1 'polypeptide(L)'
;ASGPTYLAGCSEEVKKILTSPEVSWTEIEEFMAECLKLNIESEQTTDQGSGIDSAYGISKACTNAYSIYLARENPKLTINACTPGFIETDLTRPMAEANSKTPAEMGMKSPEEGASASIFLLMGNPSGSGHYYGSDCVRSPFDRYRSPGDPPYTG
;
A
#
# COMPACT_ATOMS: atom_id res chain seq x y z
N ALA A 1 5.89 2.85 -0.99
CA ALA A 1 4.80 2.06 -0.42
C ALA A 1 3.47 2.67 -0.86
N SER A 2 2.93 2.26 -2.00
CA SER A 2 1.93 3.09 -2.72
C SER A 2 0.62 3.33 -1.97
N GLY A 3 0.10 2.35 -1.22
CA GLY A 3 -1.11 2.53 -0.40
C GLY A 3 -0.93 3.61 0.68
N PRO A 4 0.07 3.48 1.57
CA PRO A 4 0.36 4.53 2.56
C PRO A 4 0.77 5.87 1.95
N THR A 5 1.49 5.88 0.83
CA THR A 5 1.82 7.13 0.13
C THR A 5 0.58 7.82 -0.42
N TYR A 6 -0.38 7.08 -0.97
CA TYR A 6 -1.67 7.61 -1.41
C TYR A 6 -2.45 8.18 -0.23
N LEU A 7 -2.64 7.39 0.83
CA LEU A 7 -3.40 7.82 2.01
C LEU A 7 -2.80 9.05 2.69
N ALA A 8 -1.47 9.21 2.68
CA ALA A 8 -0.82 10.39 3.26
C ALA A 8 -1.32 11.71 2.65
N GLY A 9 -1.67 11.70 1.36
CA GLY A 9 -2.23 12.85 0.64
C GLY A 9 -3.74 12.97 0.69
N CYS A 10 -4.45 12.00 1.27
CA CYS A 10 -5.91 12.02 1.40
C CYS A 10 -6.38 12.85 2.60
N SER A 11 -7.69 13.14 2.62
CA SER A 11 -8.33 13.78 3.77
C SER A 11 -8.33 12.86 5.00
N GLU A 12 -8.49 13.45 6.18
CA GLU A 12 -8.53 12.69 7.44
C GLU A 12 -9.75 11.76 7.50
N GLU A 13 -10.85 12.09 6.83
CA GLU A 13 -12.02 11.23 6.72
C GLU A 13 -11.69 9.93 5.96
N VAL A 14 -11.00 10.05 4.81
CA VAL A 14 -10.59 8.89 4.01
C VAL A 14 -9.59 8.03 4.78
N LYS A 15 -8.59 8.65 5.42
CA LYS A 15 -7.64 7.92 6.28
C LYS A 15 -8.37 7.17 7.38
N LYS A 16 -9.29 7.84 8.09
CA LYS A 16 -10.08 7.24 9.17
C LYS A 16 -10.88 6.02 8.71
N ILE A 17 -11.50 6.07 7.53
CA ILE A 17 -12.24 4.93 6.97
C ILE A 17 -11.27 3.78 6.66
N LEU A 18 -10.25 4.04 5.84
CA LEU A 18 -9.39 2.99 5.29
C LEU A 18 -8.33 2.44 6.26
N THR A 19 -8.15 3.08 7.43
CA THR A 19 -7.31 2.54 8.52
C THR A 19 -8.11 2.15 9.76
N SER A 20 -9.44 2.21 9.71
CA SER A 20 -10.27 1.82 10.86
C SER A 20 -10.09 0.35 11.19
N PRO A 21 -9.85 -0.03 12.45
CA PRO A 21 -9.93 -1.42 12.90
C PRO A 21 -11.31 -2.04 12.65
N GLU A 22 -12.33 -1.20 12.50
CA GLU A 22 -13.72 -1.59 12.27
C GLU A 22 -14.17 -1.50 10.81
N VAL A 23 -13.27 -1.22 9.87
CA VAL A 23 -13.61 -1.07 8.46
C VAL A 23 -14.39 -2.29 7.94
N SER A 24 -15.49 -2.04 7.25
CA SER A 24 -16.34 -3.05 6.64
C SER A 24 -16.06 -3.20 5.14
N TRP A 25 -16.44 -4.36 4.57
CA TRP A 25 -16.40 -4.56 3.12
C TRP A 25 -17.20 -3.49 2.37
N THR A 26 -18.39 -3.14 2.88
CA THR A 26 -19.27 -2.14 2.28
C THR A 26 -18.61 -0.76 2.21
N GLU A 27 -17.96 -0.30 3.28
CA GLU A 27 -17.25 0.99 3.26
C GLU A 27 -16.09 1.00 2.23
N ILE A 28 -15.36 -0.11 2.10
CA ILE A 28 -14.29 -0.24 1.11
C ILE A 28 -14.86 -0.23 -0.31
N GLU A 29 -15.95 -0.97 -0.55
CA GLU A 29 -16.62 -1.04 -1.84
C GLU A 29 -17.23 0.30 -2.26
N GLU A 30 -17.90 1.00 -1.35
CA GLU A 30 -18.46 2.33 -1.57
C GLU A 30 -17.37 3.36 -1.91
N PHE A 31 -16.25 3.34 -1.17
CA PHE A 31 -15.11 4.21 -1.45
C PHE A 31 -14.50 3.94 -2.85
N MET A 32 -14.32 2.66 -3.21
CA MET A 32 -13.84 2.30 -4.55
C MET A 32 -14.81 2.75 -5.64
N ALA A 33 -16.12 2.59 -5.43
CA ALA A 33 -17.15 3.02 -6.37
C ALA A 33 -17.18 4.55 -6.55
N GLU A 34 -16.98 5.33 -5.47
CA GLU A 34 -16.85 6.78 -5.53
C GLU A 34 -15.60 7.20 -6.32
N CYS A 35 -14.45 6.59 -6.05
CA CYS A 35 -13.21 6.83 -6.78
C CYS A 35 -13.37 6.57 -8.29
N LEU A 36 -14.06 5.49 -8.67
CA LEU A 36 -14.34 5.17 -10.07
C LEU A 36 -15.23 6.23 -10.75
N LYS A 37 -16.26 6.71 -10.06
CA LYS A 37 -17.15 7.77 -10.58
C LYS A 37 -16.36 9.05 -10.84
N LEU A 38 -15.57 9.49 -9.87
CA LEU A 38 -14.74 10.70 -9.98
C LEU A 38 -13.71 10.58 -11.11
N ASN A 39 -13.09 9.41 -11.28
CA ASN A 39 -12.16 9.18 -12.39
C ASN A 39 -12.85 9.32 -13.76
N ILE A 40 -14.03 8.72 -13.94
CA ILE A 40 -14.82 8.83 -15.19
C ILE A 40 -15.19 10.29 -15.48
N GLU A 41 -15.55 11.06 -14.45
CA GLU A 41 -15.87 12.49 -14.59
C GLU A 41 -14.62 13.35 -14.91
N SER A 42 -13.45 12.98 -14.36
CA SER A 42 -12.18 13.68 -14.63
C SER A 42 -11.61 13.43 -16.04
N GLU A 43 -11.77 12.21 -16.58
CA GLU A 43 -11.37 11.88 -17.96
C GLU A 43 -12.18 12.64 -19.02
N GLN A 44 -13.39 13.10 -18.66
CA GLN A 44 -14.21 13.95 -19.53
C GLN A 44 -13.78 15.43 -19.54
N THR A 45 -12.87 15.85 -18.65
CA THR A 45 -12.61 17.29 -18.41
C THR A 45 -11.20 17.79 -18.67
N THR A 46 -10.11 17.00 -18.64
CA THR A 46 -8.76 17.48 -19.01
C THR A 46 -7.74 16.41 -19.39
N ASP A 47 -6.90 16.73 -20.37
CA ASP A 47 -5.60 16.13 -20.71
C ASP A 47 -4.55 16.51 -19.66
N GLN A 48 -4.21 15.63 -18.70
CA GLN A 48 -3.04 15.80 -17.81
C GLN A 48 -2.69 14.57 -16.94
N GLY A 49 -1.43 14.12 -17.03
CA GLY A 49 -0.59 13.72 -15.88
C GLY A 49 -0.94 12.43 -15.10
N SER A 50 -0.32 11.31 -15.48
CA SER A 50 -0.06 10.09 -14.67
C SER A 50 -1.17 9.58 -13.74
N GLY A 51 -2.38 9.32 -14.26
CA GLY A 51 -3.47 8.64 -13.53
C GLY A 51 -3.12 7.23 -13.01
N ILE A 52 -2.00 6.63 -13.45
CA ILE A 52 -1.54 5.32 -12.99
C ILE A 52 -1.11 5.36 -11.52
N ASP A 53 -0.46 6.43 -11.05
CA ASP A 53 -0.02 6.54 -9.65
C ASP A 53 -1.20 6.74 -8.68
N SER A 54 -2.27 7.41 -9.11
CA SER A 54 -3.48 7.59 -8.28
C SER A 54 -4.30 6.30 -8.21
N ALA A 55 -4.63 5.66 -9.34
CA ALA A 55 -5.43 4.44 -9.35
C ALA A 55 -4.70 3.25 -8.70
N TYR A 56 -3.40 3.11 -8.95
CA TYR A 56 -2.59 2.10 -8.28
C TYR A 56 -2.53 2.36 -6.76
N GLY A 57 -2.29 3.61 -6.34
CA GLY A 57 -2.33 4.02 -4.94
C GLY A 57 -3.65 3.68 -4.24
N ILE A 58 -4.78 4.06 -4.84
CA ILE A 58 -6.14 3.74 -4.38
C ILE A 58 -6.31 2.23 -4.21
N SER A 59 -5.96 1.43 -5.23
CA SER A 59 -6.12 -0.02 -5.19
C SER A 59 -5.33 -0.66 -4.04
N LYS A 60 -4.11 -0.16 -3.76
CA LYS A 60 -3.28 -0.64 -2.66
C LYS A 60 -3.80 -0.19 -1.30
N ALA A 61 -4.32 1.02 -1.17
CA ALA A 61 -4.97 1.48 0.05
C ALA A 61 -6.23 0.66 0.38
N CYS A 62 -7.07 0.36 -0.61
CA CYS A 62 -8.25 -0.48 -0.43
C CYS A 62 -7.89 -1.93 -0.09
N THR A 63 -6.86 -2.49 -0.75
CA THR A 63 -6.35 -3.84 -0.43
C THR A 63 -5.82 -3.91 1.00
N ASN A 64 -5.13 -2.87 1.45
CA ASN A 64 -4.67 -2.74 2.83
C ASN A 64 -5.85 -2.72 3.81
N ALA A 65 -6.87 -1.90 3.58
CA ALA A 65 -8.09 -1.86 4.41
C ALA A 65 -8.79 -3.23 4.43
N TYR A 66 -8.85 -3.91 3.28
CA TYR A 66 -9.42 -5.24 3.18
C TYR A 66 -8.67 -6.28 4.02
N SER A 67 -7.34 -6.15 4.15
CA SER A 67 -6.57 -7.01 5.05
C SER A 67 -6.93 -6.80 6.53
N ILE A 68 -7.29 -5.56 6.94
CA ILE A 68 -7.77 -5.25 8.29
C ILE A 68 -9.11 -5.94 8.52
N TYR A 69 -10.06 -5.74 7.60
CA TYR A 69 -11.37 -6.40 7.64
C TYR A 69 -11.23 -7.93 7.73
N LEU A 70 -10.47 -8.55 6.84
CA LEU A 70 -10.30 -10.00 6.81
C LEU A 70 -9.65 -10.53 8.10
N ALA A 71 -8.67 -9.82 8.65
CA ALA A 71 -8.05 -10.20 9.93
C ALA A 71 -9.07 -10.22 11.08
N ARG A 72 -9.97 -9.24 11.13
CA ARG A 72 -11.06 -9.19 12.13
C ARG A 72 -12.06 -10.33 11.96
N GLU A 73 -12.51 -10.58 10.73
CA GLU A 73 -13.50 -11.62 10.45
C GLU A 73 -12.96 -13.05 10.63
N ASN A 74 -11.63 -13.21 10.55
CA ASN A 74 -10.97 -14.51 10.61
C ASN A 74 -9.94 -14.58 11.75
N PRO A 75 -10.36 -14.52 13.04
CA PRO A 75 -9.44 -14.41 14.18
C PRO A 75 -8.54 -15.64 14.40
N LYS A 76 -8.83 -16.76 13.72
CA LYS A 76 -7.99 -17.97 13.72
C LYS A 76 -6.86 -17.93 12.70
N LEU A 77 -6.85 -16.93 11.82
CA LEU A 77 -5.83 -16.73 10.79
C LEU A 77 -5.02 -15.47 11.11
N THR A 78 -3.74 -15.52 10.77
CA THR A 78 -2.89 -14.34 10.75
C THR A 78 -2.90 -13.75 9.33
N ILE A 79 -3.49 -12.57 9.19
CA ILE A 79 -3.69 -11.90 7.90
C ILE A 79 -3.06 -10.52 8.03
N ASN A 80 -2.08 -10.22 7.18
CA ASN A 80 -1.37 -8.94 7.19
C ASN A 80 -1.12 -8.49 5.75
N ALA A 81 -0.90 -7.19 5.58
CA ALA A 81 -0.42 -6.61 4.33
C ALA A 81 1.05 -6.21 4.46
N CYS A 82 1.75 -6.13 3.33
CA CYS A 82 3.12 -5.63 3.30
C CYS A 82 3.42 -4.88 2.00
N THR A 83 4.51 -4.10 2.01
CA THR A 83 5.16 -3.65 0.78
C THR A 83 6.49 -4.37 0.59
N PRO A 84 6.80 -4.82 -0.64
CA PRO A 84 8.13 -5.33 -0.93
C PRO A 84 9.17 -4.20 -0.97
N GLY A 85 8.76 -2.93 -1.03
CA GLY A 85 9.62 -1.78 -1.31
C GLY A 85 9.57 -1.40 -2.79
N PHE A 86 10.57 -0.67 -3.26
CA PHE A 86 10.73 -0.33 -4.67
C PHE A 86 11.67 -1.35 -5.30
N ILE A 87 11.13 -2.30 -6.07
CA ILE A 87 11.87 -3.49 -6.51
C ILE A 87 12.12 -3.42 -7.99
N GLU A 88 13.30 -3.82 -8.45
CA GLU A 88 13.72 -3.87 -9.84
C GLU A 88 13.02 -5.00 -10.61
N THR A 89 11.86 -4.70 -11.19
CA THR A 89 11.01 -5.64 -11.94
C THR A 89 10.51 -4.99 -13.23
N ASP A 90 9.91 -5.78 -14.11
CA ASP A 90 9.30 -5.25 -15.35
C ASP A 90 8.23 -4.17 -15.08
N LEU A 91 7.58 -4.20 -13.91
CA LEU A 91 6.59 -3.20 -13.51
C LEU A 91 7.22 -1.82 -13.25
N THR A 92 8.48 -1.77 -12.85
CA THR A 92 9.09 -0.59 -12.22
C THR A 92 10.37 -0.12 -12.92
N ARG A 93 11.06 -0.99 -13.69
CA ARG A 93 12.19 -0.62 -14.56
C ARG A 93 11.84 0.54 -15.50
N PRO A 94 10.66 0.60 -16.15
CA PRO A 94 10.30 1.73 -17.00
C PRO A 94 10.28 3.07 -16.26
N MET A 95 10.05 3.07 -14.94
CA MET A 95 10.10 4.29 -14.13
C MET A 95 11.52 4.83 -14.00
N ALA A 96 12.53 3.95 -13.88
CA ALA A 96 13.93 4.35 -13.84
C ALA A 96 14.37 4.93 -15.20
N GLU A 97 14.00 4.24 -16.29
CA GLU A 97 14.25 4.68 -17.67
C GLU A 97 13.63 6.05 -17.96
N ALA A 98 12.35 6.25 -17.61
CA ALA A 98 11.65 7.53 -17.76
C ALA A 98 12.31 8.68 -16.98
N ASN A 99 13.01 8.37 -15.89
CA ASN A 99 13.76 9.33 -15.08
C ASN A 99 15.24 9.44 -15.49
N SER A 100 15.66 8.80 -16.59
CA SER A 100 17.06 8.75 -17.04
C SER A 100 18.03 8.30 -15.94
N LYS A 101 17.60 7.33 -15.12
CA LYS A 101 18.37 6.77 -14.01
C LYS A 101 18.46 5.25 -14.14
N THR A 102 19.51 4.68 -13.58
CA THR A 102 19.57 3.24 -13.31
C THR A 102 18.62 2.86 -12.16
N PRO A 103 18.17 1.59 -12.07
CA PRO A 103 17.41 1.12 -10.92
C PRO A 103 18.08 1.41 -9.57
N ALA A 104 19.40 1.23 -9.48
CA ALA A 104 20.16 1.51 -8.27
C ALA A 104 20.12 3.00 -7.88
N GLU A 105 20.23 3.93 -8.83
CA GLU A 105 20.12 5.38 -8.57
C GLU A 105 18.72 5.80 -8.14
N MET A 106 17.70 5.01 -8.48
CA MET A 106 16.33 5.17 -8.00
C MET A 106 16.08 4.48 -6.65
N GLY A 107 17.10 3.84 -6.07
CA GLY A 107 17.00 3.11 -4.80
C GLY A 107 16.21 1.81 -4.91
N MET A 108 16.14 1.23 -6.11
CA MET A 108 15.45 -0.04 -6.34
C MET A 108 16.28 -1.20 -5.78
N LYS A 109 15.59 -2.17 -5.17
CA LYS A 109 16.19 -3.40 -4.62
C LYS A 109 15.97 -4.58 -5.55
N SER A 110 16.71 -5.67 -5.35
CA SER A 110 16.52 -6.89 -6.13
C SER A 110 15.18 -7.60 -5.79
N PRO A 111 14.66 -8.46 -6.69
CA PRO A 111 13.51 -9.30 -6.39
C PRO A 111 13.67 -10.16 -5.12
N GLU A 112 14.87 -10.68 -4.87
CA GLU A 112 15.19 -11.48 -3.69
C GLU A 112 15.06 -10.65 -2.41
N GLU A 113 15.60 -9.42 -2.40
CA GLU A 113 15.43 -8.50 -1.27
C GLU A 113 13.96 -8.14 -1.06
N GLY A 114 13.20 -7.94 -2.15
CA GLY A 114 11.78 -7.63 -2.12
C GLY A 114 10.88 -8.73 -1.55
N ALA A 115 11.33 -9.98 -1.57
CA ALA A 115 10.60 -11.11 -1.01
C ALA A 115 10.63 -11.16 0.53
N SER A 116 11.53 -10.41 1.18
CA SER A 116 11.80 -10.49 2.62
C SER A 116 10.54 -10.35 3.47
N ALA A 117 9.72 -9.33 3.22
CA ALA A 117 8.50 -9.07 3.99
C ALA A 117 7.47 -10.19 3.82
N SER A 118 7.29 -10.72 2.61
CA SER A 118 6.36 -11.82 2.35
C SER A 118 6.82 -13.12 3.03
N ILE A 119 8.12 -13.43 2.98
CA ILE A 119 8.69 -14.59 3.66
C ILE A 119 8.54 -14.45 5.18
N PHE A 120 8.80 -13.27 5.73
CA PHE A 120 8.61 -13.00 7.15
C PHE A 120 7.15 -13.18 7.59
N LEU A 121 6.19 -12.71 6.79
CA LEU A 121 4.77 -12.88 7.11
C LEU A 121 4.30 -14.34 7.00
N LEU A 122 4.91 -15.13 6.11
CA LEU A 122 4.55 -16.54 5.91
C LEU A 122 5.19 -17.48 6.94
N MET A 123 6.46 -17.25 7.27
CA MET A 123 7.29 -18.21 8.02
C MET A 123 7.83 -17.65 9.35
N GLY A 124 7.71 -16.34 9.57
CA GLY A 124 8.17 -15.67 10.77
C GLY A 124 7.08 -15.58 11.84
N ASN A 125 7.32 -14.70 12.83
CA ASN A 125 6.39 -14.41 13.91
C ASN A 125 6.00 -12.93 13.88
N PRO A 126 5.08 -12.50 12.99
CA PRO A 126 4.58 -11.14 13.00
C PRO A 126 3.93 -10.82 14.36
N SER A 127 3.99 -9.56 14.78
CA SER A 127 3.49 -9.12 16.09
C SER A 127 1.98 -9.18 16.24
N GLY A 128 1.23 -9.47 15.17
CA GLY A 128 -0.22 -9.54 15.18
C GLY A 128 -0.82 -9.78 13.79
N SER A 129 -2.13 -9.57 13.71
CA SER A 129 -2.97 -9.67 12.51
C SER A 129 -3.59 -8.29 12.22
N GLY A 130 -3.98 -8.03 10.97
CA GLY A 130 -4.51 -6.75 10.52
C GLY A 130 -3.48 -5.64 10.47
N HIS A 131 -2.18 -5.98 10.39
CA HIS A 131 -1.08 -5.01 10.37
C HIS A 131 -0.49 -4.83 8.97
N TYR A 132 0.23 -3.72 8.80
CA TYR A 132 1.03 -3.43 7.63
C TYR A 132 2.53 -3.54 7.94
N TYR A 133 3.30 -4.14 7.03
CA TYR A 133 4.76 -4.29 7.18
C TYR A 133 5.54 -3.64 6.04
N GLY A 134 6.64 -2.98 6.40
CA GLY A 134 7.62 -2.45 5.45
C GLY A 134 8.51 -3.54 4.84
N SER A 135 9.32 -3.14 3.85
CA SER A 135 10.28 -4.03 3.18
C SER A 135 11.39 -4.59 4.09
N ASP A 136 11.56 -3.99 5.26
CA ASP A 136 12.49 -4.40 6.33
C ASP A 136 11.82 -5.33 7.36
N CYS A 137 10.62 -5.85 7.08
CA CYS A 137 9.85 -6.73 7.96
C CYS A 137 9.38 -6.07 9.27
N VAL A 138 9.37 -4.74 9.34
CA VAL A 138 8.95 -3.99 10.53
C VAL A 138 7.55 -3.40 10.33
N ARG A 139 6.72 -3.45 11.40
CA ARG A 139 5.36 -2.88 11.40
C ARG A 139 5.41 -1.40 11.02
N SER A 140 4.58 -1.02 10.06
CA SER A 140 4.49 0.29 9.46
C SER A 140 3.05 0.79 9.52
N PRO A 141 2.81 2.12 9.48
CA PRO A 141 1.46 2.66 9.44
C PRO A 141 0.83 2.47 8.05
N PHE A 142 -0.50 2.40 8.01
CA PHE A 142 -1.25 2.25 6.77
C PHE A 142 -1.42 3.57 6.00
N ASP A 143 -1.26 4.71 6.65
CA ASP A 143 -1.62 6.05 6.14
C ASP A 143 -0.42 6.96 5.82
N ARG A 144 0.81 6.48 6.03
CA ARG A 144 2.03 7.24 5.75
C ARG A 144 3.22 6.34 5.50
N TYR A 145 4.23 6.88 4.84
CA TYR A 145 5.47 6.16 4.62
C TYR A 145 6.29 6.06 5.92
N ARG A 146 6.84 4.88 6.18
CA ARG A 146 7.93 4.66 7.14
C ARG A 146 9.14 4.16 6.36
N SER A 147 10.29 4.78 6.57
CA SER A 147 11.52 4.37 5.89
C SER A 147 12.07 3.09 6.52
N PRO A 148 12.66 2.18 5.72
CA PRO A 148 13.41 1.05 6.28
C PRO A 148 14.45 1.51 7.31
N GLY A 149 14.47 0.87 8.48
CA GLY A 149 15.36 1.25 9.60
C GLY A 149 14.77 2.25 10.59
N ASP A 150 13.68 2.96 10.27
CA ASP A 150 12.97 3.78 11.25
C ASP A 150 12.31 2.89 12.33
N PRO A 151 12.10 3.39 13.57
CA PRO A 151 11.45 2.64 14.63
C PRO A 151 10.08 2.04 14.24
N PRO A 152 9.68 0.89 14.82
CA PRO A 152 8.41 0.25 14.51
C PRO A 152 7.22 1.13 14.84
N TYR A 153 6.17 1.01 14.03
CA TYR A 153 4.88 1.62 14.33
C TYR A 153 4.18 0.91 15.50
N THR A 154 3.89 1.64 16.59
CA THR A 154 3.42 1.06 17.85
C THR A 154 1.91 1.16 18.11
N GLY A 155 1.14 1.88 17.29
CA GLY A 155 -0.30 2.05 17.54
C GLY A 155 -1.08 2.22 16.26
#